data_AF-A0A9E1LZS0-F1
#
_entry.id   AF-A0A9E1LZS0-F1
#
_cell.length_a   1.000
_cell.length_b   1.000
_cell.length_c   1.000
_cell.angle_alpha   90.00
_cell.angle_beta   90.00
_cell.angle_gamma   90.00
#
_symmetry.space_group_name_H-M   'P 1'
#
loop_
_entity.id
_entity.type
_entity.pdbx_description
1 polymer ?
#
loop_
_entity_poly.entity_id
_entity_poly.type
_entity_poly.pdbx_seq_one_letter_code
_entity_poly.pdbx_strand_id
1 'polypeptide(L)' 'MKYFEFGQEHPELMVMLHGGVCYRGALTVAEKMAKTYHVVLVAYPELVCL' A
#
# COMPACT_ATOMS: atom_id res chain seq x y z
N MET A 1 -12.60 1.29 5.90
CA MET A 1 -11.54 1.11 4.88
C MET A 1 -10.33 1.90 5.33
N LYS A 2 -9.15 1.27 5.46
CA LYS A 2 -7.91 1.96 5.88
C LYS A 2 -6.97 2.00 4.68
N TYR A 3 -6.20 3.06 4.52
CA TYR A 3 -5.14 3.12 3.53
C TYR A 3 -3.87 3.67 4.16
N PHE A 4 -2.73 3.34 3.55
CA PHE A 4 -1.42 3.84 3.94
C PHE A 4 -0.84 4.58 2.74
N GLU A 5 -0.20 5.72 3.00
CA GLU A 5 0.44 6.53 1.97
C GLU A 5 1.94 6.57 2.19
N PHE A 6 2.70 6.52 1.10
CA PHE A 6 4.16 6.57 1.10
C PHE A 6 4.64 7.39 -0.11
N GLY A 7 5.78 8.08 0.02
CA GLY A 7 6.38 8.78 -1.13
C GLY A 7 5.51 9.92 -1.69
N GLN A 8 4.79 10.64 -0.82
CA GLN A 8 3.84 11.70 -1.21
C GLN A 8 4.47 12.86 -2.01
N GLU A 9 5.80 12.97 -2.00
CA GLU A 9 6.58 13.92 -2.80
C GLU A 9 6.61 13.57 -4.31
N HIS A 10 6.26 12.34 -4.68
CA HIS A 10 6.34 11.89 -6.06
C HIS A 10 5.06 12.26 -6.84
N PRO A 11 5.19 12.72 -8.10
CA PRO A 11 4.04 13.18 -8.88
C PRO A 11 3.18 12.04 -9.44
N GLU A 12 3.74 10.84 -9.59
CA GLU A 12 3.04 9.68 -10.15
C GLU A 12 2.44 8.81 -9.03
N LEU A 13 1.12 8.66 -9.06
CA LEU A 13 0.35 7.88 -8.09
C LEU A 13 0.29 6.40 -8.49
N MET A 14 0.66 5.51 -7.56
CA MET A 14 0.49 4.07 -7.68
C MET A 14 -0.42 3.53 -6.58
N VAL A 15 -1.54 2.93 -6.97
CA VAL A 15 -2.48 2.29 -6.03
C VAL A 15 -2.14 0.80 -5.92
N MET A 16 -1.84 0.35 -4.71
CA MET A 16 -1.56 -1.04 -4.41
C MET A 16 -2.74 -1.70 -3.71
N LEU A 17 -3.24 -2.77 -4.32
CA LEU A 17 -4.25 -3.66 -3.75
C LEU A 17 -3.58 -4.97 -3.36
N HIS A 18 -3.81 -5.44 -2.14
CA HIS A 18 -3.48 -6.81 -1.76
C HIS A 18 -4.67 -7.72 -2.08
N GLY A 19 -4.40 -8.95 -2.52
CA GLY A 19 -5.42 -9.94 -2.82
C GLY A 19 -5.39 -11.06 -1.79
N GLY A 20 -6.54 -11.41 -1.18
CA GLY A 20 -6.75 -12.60 -0.34
C GLY A 20 -5.87 -12.78 0.90
N VAL A 21 -4.81 -12.00 1.06
CA VAL A 21 -3.82 -12.04 2.14
C VAL A 21 -3.81 -10.70 2.84
N CYS A 22 -3.23 -10.64 4.03
CA CYS A 22 -3.16 -9.38 4.75
C CYS A 22 -2.22 -8.35 4.07
N TYR A 23 -2.64 -7.08 4.12
CA TYR A 23 -1.88 -5.91 3.64
C TYR A 23 -0.43 -5.84 4.16
N ARG A 24 -0.11 -6.46 5.32
CA ARG A 24 1.26 -6.47 5.87
C ARG A 24 2.27 -7.10 4.91
N GLY A 25 1.86 -8.10 4.11
CA GLY A 25 2.73 -8.69 3.09
C GLY A 25 3.08 -7.73 1.95
N ALA A 26 2.24 -6.71 1.72
CA ALA A 26 2.46 -5.69 0.70
C ALA A 26 3.23 -4.47 1.21
N LEU A 27 3.46 -4.32 2.52
CA LEU A 27 4.13 -3.15 3.10
C LEU A 27 5.56 -2.99 2.57
N THR A 28 6.35 -4.05 2.58
CA THR A 28 7.75 -4.00 2.11
C THR A 28 7.85 -3.61 0.63
N VAL A 29 6.88 -4.04 -0.18
CA VAL A 29 6.81 -3.65 -1.60
C VAL A 29 6.38 -2.19 -1.72
N ALA A 30 5.36 -1.76 -0.97
CA ALA A 30 4.91 -0.38 -0.95
C ALA A 30 6.05 0.60 -0.58
N GLU A 31 6.82 0.30 0.46
CA GLU A 31 7.99 1.10 0.87
C GLU A 31 9.08 1.17 -0.21
N LYS A 32 9.30 0.07 -0.93
CA LYS A 32 10.29 0.04 -2.01
C LYS A 32 9.85 0.90 -3.19
N MET A 33 8.57 0.84 -3.53
CA MET A 33 7.99 1.59 -4.65
C MET A 33 7.83 3.08 -4.32
N ALA A 34 7.69 3.41 -3.04
CA ALA A 34 7.65 4.76 -2.52
C ALA A 34 8.92 5.58 -2.74
N LYS A 35 10.01 4.97 -3.24
CA LYS A 35 11.22 5.67 -3.66
C LYS A 35 11.09 6.35 -5.03
N THR A 36 10.02 6.07 -5.75
CA THR A 36 9.80 6.54 -7.13
C THR A 36 8.38 7.01 -7.37
N TYR A 37 7.40 6.46 -6.64
CA TYR A 37 5.98 6.75 -6.81
C TYR A 37 5.35 7.19 -5.49
N HIS A 38 4.26 7.96 -5.58
CA HIS A 38 3.35 8.16 -4.47
C HIS A 38 2.49 6.91 -4.37
N VAL A 39 2.68 6.13 -3.30
CA VAL A 39 2.03 4.82 -3.16
C VAL A 39 0.88 4.92 -2.18
N VAL A 40 -0.31 4.46 -2.62
CA VAL A 40 -1.48 4.27 -1.75
C VAL A 40 -1.76 2.77 -1.62
N LEU A 41 -1.46 2.20 -0.45
CA LEU A 41 -1.77 0.80 -0.12
C LEU A 41 -3.14 0.71 0.55
N VAL A 42 -4.10 0.05 -0.10
CA VAL A 42 -5.46 -0.10 0.40
C VAL A 42 -5.59 -1.33 1.31
N ALA A 43 -6.04 -1.14 2.54
CA ALA A 43 -6.30 -2.19 3.52
C ALA A 43 -7.82 -2.42 3.71
N TYR A 44 -8.31 -3.54 3.18
CA TYR A 44 -9.67 -4.01 3.39
C TYR A 44 -9.85 -4.63 4.79
N PRO A 45 -10.93 -4.29 5.51
CA PRO A 45 -11.16 -4.77 6.87
C PRO A 45 -11.42 -6.29 6.97
N GLU A 46 -11.88 -6.94 5.90
CA GLU A 46 -12.13 -8.39 5.87
C GLU A 46 -10.84 -9.21 5.73
N LEU A 47 -9.74 -8.56 5.36
CA LEU A 47 -8.41 -9.15 5.16
C LEU A 47 -7.43 -8.66 6.24
N VAL A 48 -7.95 -8.27 7.41
CA VAL A 48 -7.15 -7.83 8.55
C VAL A 48 -6.29 -9.01 9.01
N CYS A 49 -4.98 -8.76 9.14
CA CYS A 49 -4.05 -9.64 9.84
C CYS A 49 -4.57 -9.88 11.26
N LEU A 50 -5.35 -10.94 11.45
CA LEU A 50 -5.58 -11.54 12.77
C LEU A 50 -4.29 -12.23 13.22
#